data_AF-A0A937NU09-F1
#
_entry.id   AF-A0A937NU09-F1
#
_cell.length_a   1.000
_cell.length_b   1.000
_cell.length_c   1.000
_cell.angle_alpha   90.00
_cell.angle_beta   90.00
_cell.angle_gamma   90.00
#
_symmetry.space_group_name_H-M   'P 1'
#
loop_
_entity.id
_entity.type
_entity.pdbx_description
1 polymer ?
#
loop_
_entity_poly.entity_id
_entity_poly.type
_entity_poly.pdbx_seq_one_letter_code
_entity_poly.pdbx_strand_id
1 'polypeptide(L)'
;MNQIVIGAAIPYLVSAVIYLFRQGRASMTLLVIGPLAMAACAVWAVVPDIPRALRMDGLYHKMANDPRCNIFFMHYTIDKLETDSILYLVAFVLMALSVFAVAWREVWLTEREREAAP
;
A
#
# COMPACT_ATOMS: atom_id res chain seq x y z
N MET A 1 11.39 0.64 -6.69
CA MET A 1 10.59 1.32 -5.64
C MET A 1 9.09 1.23 -5.90
N ASN A 2 8.69 1.08 -7.16
CA ASN A 2 7.29 1.11 -7.58
C ASN A 2 6.47 -0.09 -7.07
N GLN A 3 7.11 -1.23 -6.85
CA GLN A 3 6.51 -2.43 -6.26
C GLN A 3 5.88 -2.18 -4.88
N ILE A 4 6.48 -1.29 -4.08
CA ILE A 4 5.94 -0.87 -2.78
C ILE A 4 4.60 -0.16 -2.99
N VAL A 5 4.55 0.73 -3.97
CA VAL A 5 3.37 1.53 -4.30
C VAL A 5 2.26 0.64 -4.83
N ILE A 6 2.59 -0.27 -5.75
CA ILE A 6 1.63 -1.20 -6.35
C ILE A 6 1.10 -2.19 -5.29
N GLY A 7 1.99 -2.73 -4.45
CA GLY A 7 1.60 -3.60 -3.33
C GLY A 7 0.69 -2.89 -2.34
N ALA A 8 0.98 -1.63 -1.99
CA ALA A 8 0.14 -0.83 -1.10
C ALA A 8 -1.16 -0.33 -1.76
N ALA A 9 -1.21 -0.21 -3.09
CA ALA A 9 -2.34 0.37 -3.81
C ALA A 9 -3.61 -0.46 -3.68
N ILE A 10 -3.49 -1.79 -3.69
CA ILE A 10 -4.66 -2.69 -3.56
C ILE A 10 -5.41 -2.47 -2.24
N PRO A 11 -4.80 -2.65 -1.05
CA PRO A 11 -5.47 -2.42 0.23
C PRO A 11 -5.88 -0.94 0.43
N TYR A 12 -5.14 0.00 -0.14
CA TYR A 12 -5.51 1.42 -0.16
C TYR A 12 -6.82 1.66 -0.92
N LEU A 13 -6.92 1.15 -2.14
CA LEU A 13 -8.12 1.30 -2.99
C LEU A 13 -9.33 0.62 -2.34
N VAL A 14 -9.15 -0.58 -1.78
CA VAL A 14 -10.21 -1.26 -1.01
C VAL A 14 -10.66 -0.39 0.16
N SER A 15 -9.73 0.18 0.92
CA SER A 15 -10.07 1.05 2.05
C SER A 15 -10.78 2.33 1.61
N ALA A 16 -10.33 2.94 0.51
CA ALA A 16 -10.93 4.12 -0.08
C ALA A 16 -12.37 3.85 -0.54
N VAL A 17 -12.61 2.71 -1.20
CA VAL A 17 -13.95 2.28 -1.62
C VAL A 17 -14.86 2.08 -0.41
N ILE A 18 -14.39 1.40 0.64
CA ILE A 18 -15.16 1.23 1.89
C ILE A 18 -15.48 2.60 2.52
N TYR A 19 -14.50 3.50 2.58
CA TYR A 19 -14.69 4.85 3.12
C TYR A 19 -15.75 5.65 2.35
N LEU A 20 -15.74 5.57 1.01
CA LEU A 20 -16.74 6.20 0.15
C LEU A 20 -18.14 5.61 0.40
N PHE A 21 -18.27 4.29 0.49
CA PHE A 21 -19.55 3.64 0.79
C PHE A 21 -20.07 3.93 2.20
N ARG A 22 -19.19 4.27 3.14
CA ARG A 22 -19.56 4.73 4.50
C ARG A 22 -19.76 6.24 4.58
N GLN A 23 -20.02 6.90 3.44
CA GLN A 23 -20.30 8.34 3.33
C GLN A 23 -19.19 9.21 3.94
N GLY A 24 -17.94 8.75 3.83
CA GLY A 24 -16.80 9.43 4.40
C GLY A 24 -16.73 9.33 5.92
N ARG A 25 -17.16 8.22 6.53
CA ARG A 25 -16.84 7.87 7.91
C ARG A 25 -15.94 6.65 7.96
N ALA A 26 -14.76 6.79 8.55
CA ALA A 26 -13.83 5.68 8.76
C ALA A 26 -13.99 5.07 10.15
N SER A 27 -14.25 3.76 10.22
CA SER A 27 -14.25 3.04 11.50
C SER A 27 -12.84 2.88 12.04
N MET A 28 -12.70 2.70 13.36
CA MET A 28 -11.40 2.40 13.98
C MET A 28 -10.72 1.18 13.34
N THR A 29 -11.51 0.16 12.99
CA THR A 29 -11.04 -1.00 12.25
C THR A 29 -10.41 -0.63 10.91
N LEU A 30 -11.03 0.28 10.15
CA LEU A 30 -10.49 0.71 8.86
C LEU A 30 -9.21 1.54 9.03
N LEU A 31 -9.15 2.40 10.05
CA LEU A 31 -7.99 3.24 10.36
C LEU A 31 -6.77 2.44 10.83
N VAL A 32 -6.97 1.27 11.42
CA VAL A 32 -5.89 0.40 11.89
C VAL A 32 -5.56 -0.68 10.86
N ILE A 33 -6.55 -1.46 10.42
CA ILE A 33 -6.33 -2.58 9.50
C ILE A 33 -5.91 -2.09 8.11
N GLY A 34 -6.46 -0.97 7.63
CA GLY A 34 -6.10 -0.42 6.31
C GLY A 34 -4.60 -0.18 6.15
N PRO A 35 -3.98 0.67 7.00
CA PRO A 35 -2.54 0.92 6.95
C PRO A 35 -1.68 -0.32 7.21
N LEU A 36 -2.11 -1.22 8.11
CA LEU A 36 -1.39 -2.47 8.35
C LEU A 36 -1.43 -3.41 7.13
N ALA A 37 -2.57 -3.50 6.45
CA ALA A 37 -2.71 -4.26 5.21
C ALA A 37 -1.86 -3.64 4.09
N MET A 38 -1.83 -2.30 3.97
CA MET A 38 -0.93 -1.59 3.05
C MET A 38 0.53 -1.95 3.30
N ALA A 39 0.97 -1.90 4.56
CA ALA A 39 2.33 -2.27 4.94
C ALA A 39 2.63 -3.75 4.64
N ALA A 40 1.72 -4.66 4.99
CA ALA A 40 1.90 -6.10 4.74
C ALA A 40 2.00 -6.41 3.24
N CYS A 41 1.13 -5.84 2.42
CA CYS A 41 1.17 -6.03 0.97
C CYS A 41 2.41 -5.37 0.33
N ALA A 42 2.85 -4.22 0.82
CA ALA A 42 4.09 -3.59 0.39
C ALA A 42 5.31 -4.47 0.71
N VAL A 43 5.39 -5.03 1.92
CA VAL A 43 6.46 -5.97 2.30
C VAL A 43 6.42 -7.20 1.41
N TRP A 44 5.23 -7.78 1.20
CA TRP A 44 5.06 -8.94 0.32
C TRP A 44 5.55 -8.66 -1.12
N ALA A 45 5.26 -7.47 -1.66
CA ALA A 45 5.70 -7.07 -2.99
C ALA A 45 7.23 -6.92 -3.12
N VAL A 46 7.96 -6.69 -2.02
CA VAL A 46 9.43 -6.51 -2.01
C VAL A 46 10.18 -7.81 -1.70
N VAL A 47 9.51 -8.86 -1.22
CA VAL A 47 10.14 -10.18 -0.97
C VAL A 47 11.01 -10.67 -2.13
N PRO A 48 10.61 -10.55 -3.41
CA PRO A 48 11.43 -10.99 -4.54
C PRO A 48 12.72 -10.20 -4.76
N ASP A 49 12.86 -9.01 -4.17
CA ASP A 49 14.08 -8.20 -4.23
C ASP A 49 15.15 -8.67 -3.22
N ILE A 50 14.82 -9.53 -2.26
CA ILE A 50 15.78 -10.00 -1.24
C ILE A 50 17.05 -10.63 -1.87
N PRO A 51 16.96 -11.55 -2.86
CA PRO A 51 18.14 -12.09 -3.53
C PRO A 51 18.99 -11.01 -4.21
N ARG A 52 18.36 -10.00 -4.81
CA ARG A 52 19.05 -8.85 -5.44
C ARG A 52 19.80 -8.04 -4.39
N ALA A 53 19.19 -7.78 -3.23
CA ALA A 53 19.82 -7.07 -2.11
C ALA A 53 21.02 -7.85 -1.52
N LEU A 54 20.96 -9.18 -1.55
CA LEU A 54 22.03 -10.08 -1.08
C LEU A 54 23.09 -10.39 -2.17
N ARG A 55 23.03 -9.75 -3.34
CA ARG A 55 23.94 -9.98 -4.49
C ARG A 55 23.93 -11.43 -5.00
N MET A 56 22.77 -12.10 -4.91
CA MET A 56 22.54 -13.45 -5.43
C MET A 56 21.92 -13.41 -6.83
N ASP A 57 22.62 -12.78 -7.78
CA ASP A 57 22.08 -12.42 -9.09
C ASP A 57 21.60 -13.64 -9.90
N GLY A 58 22.28 -14.78 -9.78
CA GLY A 58 21.87 -16.03 -10.45
C GLY A 58 20.53 -16.56 -9.94
N LEU A 59 20.26 -16.45 -8.64
CA LEU A 59 18.97 -16.83 -8.07
C LEU A 59 17.89 -15.84 -8.48
N TYR A 60 18.19 -14.54 -8.43
CA TYR A 60 17.29 -13.49 -8.87
C TYR A 60 16.85 -13.69 -10.33
N HIS A 61 17.80 -13.94 -11.25
CA HIS A 61 17.49 -14.21 -12.66
C HIS A 61 16.67 -15.49 -12.86
N LYS A 62 16.93 -16.54 -12.07
CA LYS A 62 16.13 -17.77 -12.12
C LYS A 62 14.69 -17.49 -11.71
N MET A 63 14.49 -16.75 -10.62
CA MET A 63 13.16 -16.35 -10.13
C MET A 63 12.44 -15.42 -11.12
N ALA A 64 13.15 -14.49 -11.77
CA ALA A 64 12.60 -13.56 -12.74
C ALA A 64 12.04 -14.21 -14.03
N ASN A 65 12.44 -15.45 -14.30
CA ASN A 65 11.96 -16.24 -15.43
C ASN A 65 10.93 -17.31 -15.02
N ASP A 66 10.70 -17.52 -13.72
CA ASP A 66 9.68 -18.45 -13.24
C ASP A 66 8.33 -17.72 -13.07
N PRO A 67 7.29 -18.05 -13.87
CA PRO A 67 5.98 -17.41 -13.75
C PRO A 67 5.31 -17.64 -12.39
N ARG A 68 5.70 -18.67 -11.62
CA ARG A 68 5.18 -18.92 -10.27
C ARG A 68 5.61 -17.85 -9.29
N CYS A 69 6.72 -17.16 -9.54
CA CYS A 69 7.18 -16.05 -8.73
C CYS A 69 6.35 -14.76 -8.91
N ASN A 70 5.32 -14.77 -9.78
CA ASN A 70 4.38 -13.66 -9.90
C ASN A 70 3.34 -13.58 -8.76
N ILE A 71 3.32 -14.53 -7.82
CA ILE A 71 2.46 -14.47 -6.62
C ILE A 71 2.74 -13.23 -5.74
N PHE A 72 3.90 -12.60 -5.91
CA PHE A 72 4.30 -11.37 -5.23
C PHE A 72 3.78 -10.15 -6.00
N PHE A 73 2.47 -10.06 -6.21
CA PHE A 73 1.82 -8.98 -6.95
C PHE A 73 2.41 -8.73 -8.35
N MET A 74 2.71 -9.80 -9.09
CA MET A 74 3.30 -9.72 -10.44
C MET A 74 4.65 -8.99 -10.48
N HIS A 75 5.41 -8.96 -9.37
CA HIS A 75 6.69 -8.26 -9.23
C HIS A 75 7.59 -8.33 -10.46
N TYR A 76 7.92 -9.55 -10.92
CA TYR A 76 8.83 -9.74 -12.07
C TYR A 76 8.22 -9.38 -13.42
N THR A 77 6.90 -9.38 -13.53
CA THR A 77 6.21 -8.89 -14.73
C THR A 77 6.24 -7.37 -14.76
N ILE A 78 5.99 -6.72 -13.62
CA ILE A 78 6.08 -5.28 -13.48
C ILE A 78 7.51 -4.82 -13.75
N ASP A 79 8.54 -5.44 -13.15
CA ASP A 79 9.95 -5.09 -13.36
C ASP A 79 10.36 -5.10 -14.86
N LYS A 80 9.70 -5.90 -15.70
CA LYS A 80 9.96 -5.96 -17.16
C LYS A 80 9.24 -4.87 -17.95
N LEU A 81 8.11 -4.39 -17.46
CA LEU A 81 7.25 -3.40 -18.11
C LEU A 81 7.54 -1.98 -17.62
N GLU A 82 8.14 -1.85 -16.44
CA GLU A 82 8.27 -0.58 -15.78
C GLU A 82 9.45 0.26 -16.27
N THR A 83 9.23 1.56 -16.23
CA THR A 83 10.26 2.59 -16.37
C THR A 83 10.34 3.39 -15.08
N ASP A 84 11.55 3.71 -14.64
CA ASP A 84 11.76 4.54 -13.45
C ASP A 84 11.08 5.91 -13.63
N SER A 85 10.20 6.25 -12.68
CA SER A 85 9.44 7.49 -12.70
C SER A 85 9.24 8.05 -11.30
N ILE A 86 9.45 9.35 -11.15
CA ILE A 86 9.19 10.07 -9.90
C ILE A 86 7.70 10.04 -9.50
N LEU A 87 6.81 9.78 -10.46
CA LEU A 87 5.36 9.72 -10.22
C LEU A 87 4.98 8.64 -9.21
N TYR A 88 5.72 7.53 -9.13
CA TYR A 88 5.46 6.50 -8.13
C TYR A 88 5.74 6.99 -6.71
N LEU A 89 6.82 7.76 -6.52
CA LEU A 89 7.10 8.39 -5.23
C LEU A 89 6.00 9.40 -4.86
N VAL A 90 5.59 10.24 -5.81
CA VAL A 90 4.50 11.20 -5.60
C VAL A 90 3.21 10.48 -5.21
N ALA A 91 2.84 9.42 -5.93
CA ALA A 91 1.65 8.61 -5.62
C ALA A 91 1.71 8.01 -4.22
N PHE A 92 2.87 7.46 -3.82
CA PHE A 92 3.05 6.90 -2.48
C PHE A 92 2.89 7.95 -1.37
N VAL A 93 3.48 9.13 -1.55
CA VAL A 93 3.35 10.25 -0.61
C VAL A 93 1.89 10.70 -0.51
N LEU A 94 1.19 10.83 -1.64
CA LEU A 94 -0.22 11.21 -1.66
C LEU A 94 -1.11 10.16 -0.95
N MET A 95 -0.85 8.88 -1.17
CA MET A 95 -1.54 7.80 -0.46
C MET A 95 -1.35 7.94 1.05
N ALA A 96 -0.11 8.09 1.53
CA ALA A 96 0.18 8.27 2.95
C ALA A 96 -0.51 9.51 3.54
N LEU A 97 -0.40 10.66 2.88
CA LEU A 97 -1.03 11.91 3.32
C LEU A 97 -2.55 11.79 3.39
N SER A 98 -3.17 11.09 2.43
CA SER A 98 -4.63 10.90 2.43
C SER A 98 -5.10 10.02 3.60
N VAL A 99 -4.34 8.98 3.97
CA VAL A 99 -4.63 8.15 5.14
C VAL A 99 -4.54 8.98 6.42
N PHE A 100 -3.48 9.77 6.59
CA PHE A 100 -3.33 10.67 7.74
C PHE A 100 -4.44 11.73 7.80
N ALA A 101 -4.82 12.31 6.67
CA ALA A 101 -5.89 13.31 6.60
C ALA A 101 -7.24 12.71 7.03
N VAL A 102 -7.56 11.48 6.60
CA VAL A 102 -8.79 10.78 7.03
C VAL A 102 -8.73 10.44 8.52
N ALA A 103 -7.61 9.92 9.01
CA ALA A 103 -7.43 9.61 10.43
C ALA A 103 -7.60 10.87 11.31
N TRP A 104 -6.95 11.97 10.93
CA TRP A 104 -7.06 13.26 11.62
C TRP A 104 -8.51 13.77 11.63
N ARG A 105 -9.19 13.72 10.48
CA ARG A 105 -10.59 14.14 10.38
C ARG A 105 -11.51 13.33 11.29
N GLU A 106 -11.34 12.02 11.38
CA GLU A 106 -12.18 11.19 12.27
C GLU A 106 -11.92 11.48 13.75
N VAL A 107 -10.66 11.70 14.15
CA VAL A 107 -10.33 12.10 15.53
C VAL A 107 -11.05 13.41 15.88
N TRP A 108 -10.92 14.42 15.02
CA TRP A 108 -11.54 15.72 15.22
C TRP A 108 -13.08 15.65 15.29
N LEU A 109 -13.72 14.86 14.41
CA LEU A 109 -15.16 14.64 14.46
C LEU A 109 -15.59 13.97 15.77
N THR A 110 -14.83 12.96 16.22
CA THR A 110 -15.14 12.23 17.45
C THR A 110 -15.00 13.11 18.69
N GLU A 111 -13.99 13.99 18.74
CA GLU A 111 -13.82 14.95 19.84
C GLU A 111 -14.98 15.94 19.91
N ARG A 112 -15.39 16.51 18.77
CA ARG A 112 -16.54 17.43 18.71
C ARG A 112 -17.87 16.76 19.09
N GLU A 113 -18.07 15.51 18.68
CA GLU A 113 -19.26 14.73 19.07
C GLU A 113 -19.29 14.47 20.58
N ARG A 114 -18.12 14.28 21.23
CA ARG A 114 -18.02 14.12 22.69
C ARG A 114 -18.29 15.41 23.46
N GLU A 115 -17.78 16.54 22.98
CA GLU A 115 -18.03 17.86 23.60
C GLU A 115 -19.50 18.29 23.51
N ALA A 116 -20.23 17.81 22.48
CA ALA A 116 -21.63 18.10 22.27
C ALA A 116 -22.59 17.15 23.03
N ALA A 117 -22.07 16.10 23.67
CA ALA A 117 -22.89 15.17 24.45
C ALA A 117 -23.27 15.79 25.82
N PRO A 118 -24.56 15.81 26.20
CA PRO A 118 -25.04 16.39 27.45
C PRO A 118 -24.63 15.62 28.71
#